data_AF-A0A8J4RVM1-F1
#
_entry.id   AF-A0A8J4RVM1-F1
#
_cell.length_a   1.000
_cell.length_b   1.000
_cell.length_c   1.000
_cell.angle_alpha   90.00
_cell.angle_beta   90.00
_cell.angle_gamma   90.00
#
_symmetry.space_group_name_H-M   'P 1'
#
loop_
_entity.id
_entity.type
_entity.pdbx_description
1 polymer ?
#
loop_
_entity_poly.entity_id
_entity_poly.type
_entity_poly.pdbx_seq_one_letter_code
_entity_poly.pdbx_strand_id
1 'polypeptide(L)'
;MDRAMVVRRLEEHLGGFEGNREEFRRWSDLPVDVLNIIAERLDFIEQLCFRLVCKNWRQAQVVPLYKNLPWLMEHSWTYDDKNVYSVCSFHLPIVNQSHVTHNKLRREELNDLHGAVICASRFGWLLLQKSTLSFFYNPYSKSIIKLPDLDIGFNRCDRKWSSTVKFIGPKKAVEDVVYSNGSFYCVFSEGALGAFCVADSDWSLLTDVNLIPGEMFTSRAHMVESNGQLWLVCPSGSKCFKVFKFDWSEKTWDRMHALGCQALFLGCTSFSVSAEGETSGFAERIYYHRDPYSSYYSLETKQSYQCTVYPWVTKDRPERIWIQPPEI
;
A
#
# COMPACT_ATOMS: atom_id res chain seq x y z
N MET A 1 -10.85 -40.07 -15.55
CA MET A 1 -11.62 -40.65 -14.42
C MET A 1 -12.30 -39.50 -13.70
N ASP A 2 -13.62 -39.56 -13.68
CA ASP A 2 -14.53 -38.42 -13.62
C ASP A 2 -14.89 -38.02 -12.18
N ARG A 3 -14.97 -36.71 -11.91
CA ARG A 3 -15.25 -36.11 -10.59
C ARG A 3 -16.68 -36.41 -10.08
N ALA A 4 -17.52 -37.05 -10.87
CA ALA A 4 -18.86 -37.50 -10.50
C ALA A 4 -18.88 -38.75 -9.57
N MET A 5 -17.76 -39.46 -9.42
CA MET A 5 -17.75 -40.76 -8.72
C MET A 5 -17.54 -40.66 -7.20
N VAL A 6 -17.10 -39.51 -6.69
CA VAL A 6 -16.85 -39.31 -5.24
C VAL A 6 -18.09 -38.80 -4.51
N VAL A 7 -19.01 -38.12 -5.19
CA VAL A 7 -20.26 -37.62 -4.58
C VAL A 7 -21.31 -38.72 -4.39
N ARG A 8 -21.31 -39.76 -5.23
CA ARG A 8 -22.28 -40.86 -5.13
C ARG A 8 -22.02 -41.86 -3.99
N ARG A 9 -20.84 -41.87 -3.38
CA ARG A 9 -20.50 -42.84 -2.32
C ARG A 9 -20.97 -42.46 -0.91
N LEU A 10 -21.55 -41.29 -0.73
CA LEU A 10 -22.16 -40.86 0.54
C LEU A 10 -23.68 -40.99 0.58
N GLU A 11 -24.35 -41.26 -0.56
CA GLU A 11 -25.82 -41.35 -0.63
C GLU A 11 -26.37 -42.78 -0.49
N GLU A 12 -25.53 -43.83 -0.54
CA GLU A 12 -25.99 -45.23 -0.53
C GLU A 12 -25.91 -45.94 0.85
N HIS A 13 -25.73 -45.22 1.97
CA HIS A 13 -25.69 -45.84 3.32
C HIS A 13 -26.72 -45.31 4.33
N LEU A 14 -27.73 -44.56 3.89
CA LEU A 14 -28.83 -44.11 4.74
C LEU A 14 -30.21 -44.56 4.22
N GLY A 15 -30.26 -45.78 3.69
CA GLY A 15 -31.51 -46.49 3.44
C GLY A 15 -31.97 -47.24 4.69
N GLY A 16 -32.75 -46.57 5.54
CA GLY A 16 -33.61 -47.23 6.53
C GLY A 16 -33.35 -46.86 7.98
N PHE A 17 -33.86 -45.70 8.42
CA PHE A 17 -34.34 -45.48 9.79
C PHE A 17 -35.36 -44.32 9.74
N GLU A 18 -36.64 -44.62 10.00
CA GLU A 18 -37.67 -43.61 10.26
C GLU A 18 -37.43 -43.02 11.65
N GLY A 19 -36.88 -41.82 11.71
CA GLY A 19 -36.70 -41.05 12.94
C GLY A 19 -35.92 -39.75 12.70
N ASN A 20 -36.60 -38.62 12.87
CA ASN A 20 -36.13 -37.23 12.71
C ASN A 20 -35.44 -36.89 11.36
N ARG A 21 -36.16 -36.16 10.50
CA ARG A 21 -35.53 -35.43 9.39
C ARG A 21 -34.60 -34.37 9.99
N GLU A 22 -33.32 -34.66 10.11
CA GLU A 22 -32.31 -33.63 10.29
C GLU A 22 -32.28 -32.77 9.02
N GLU A 23 -32.85 -31.56 9.10
CA GLU A 23 -32.71 -30.56 8.04
C GLU A 23 -31.23 -30.19 7.90
N PHE A 24 -30.57 -30.72 6.88
CA PHE A 24 -29.24 -30.26 6.47
C PHE A 24 -29.35 -28.84 5.88
N ARG A 25 -29.23 -27.83 6.75
CA ARG A 25 -29.04 -26.45 6.30
C ARG A 25 -27.66 -26.32 5.66
N ARG A 26 -27.62 -25.81 4.43
CA ARG A 26 -26.36 -25.51 3.77
C ARG A 26 -25.69 -24.35 4.49
N TRP A 27 -24.36 -24.41 4.63
CA TRP A 27 -23.56 -23.31 5.16
C TRP A 27 -23.81 -21.97 4.44
N SER A 28 -24.16 -22.03 3.15
CA SER A 28 -24.55 -20.85 2.37
C SER A 28 -25.78 -20.12 2.90
N ASP A 29 -26.64 -20.79 3.68
CA ASP A 29 -27.97 -20.32 4.07
C ASP A 29 -28.02 -19.93 5.56
N LEU A 30 -26.85 -19.74 6.19
CA LEU A 30 -26.76 -19.25 7.57
C LEU A 30 -27.44 -17.87 7.72
N PRO A 31 -28.19 -17.64 8.82
CA PRO A 31 -28.74 -16.32 9.12
C PRO A 31 -27.65 -15.24 9.25
N VAL A 32 -27.96 -14.02 8.81
CA VAL A 32 -27.02 -12.88 8.85
C VAL A 32 -26.51 -12.61 10.27
N ASP A 33 -27.34 -12.77 11.29
CA ASP A 33 -26.91 -12.57 12.69
C ASP A 33 -25.81 -13.56 13.11
N VAL A 34 -25.90 -14.81 12.67
CA VAL A 34 -24.84 -15.81 12.92
C VAL A 34 -23.59 -15.47 12.13
N LEU A 35 -23.74 -15.02 10.89
CA LEU A 35 -22.63 -14.57 10.06
C LEU A 35 -21.90 -13.37 10.70
N ASN A 36 -22.64 -12.44 11.32
CA ASN A 36 -22.07 -11.30 12.05
C ASN A 36 -21.28 -11.75 13.29
N ILE A 37 -21.84 -12.67 14.09
CA ILE A 37 -21.14 -13.23 15.27
C ILE A 37 -19.84 -13.94 14.87
N ILE A 38 -19.82 -14.62 13.72
CA ILE A 38 -18.60 -15.22 13.19
C ILE A 38 -17.64 -14.11 12.76
N ALA A 39 -18.11 -13.15 11.96
CA ALA A 39 -17.28 -12.04 11.46
C ALA A 39 -16.64 -11.21 12.58
N GLU A 40 -17.34 -10.96 13.69
CA GLU A 40 -16.80 -10.26 14.86
C GLU A 40 -15.60 -10.94 15.52
N ARG A 41 -15.44 -12.26 15.31
CA ARG A 41 -14.32 -13.05 15.85
C ARG A 41 -13.16 -13.19 14.89
N LEU A 42 -13.37 -12.79 13.63
CA LEU A 42 -12.37 -12.82 12.58
C LEU A 42 -11.61 -11.49 12.54
N ASP A 43 -10.34 -11.52 12.16
CA ASP A 43 -9.64 -10.28 11.84
C ASP A 43 -10.16 -9.66 10.53
N PHE A 44 -9.75 -8.44 10.21
CA PHE A 44 -10.30 -7.73 9.06
C PHE A 44 -10.05 -8.44 7.71
N ILE A 45 -8.91 -9.13 7.53
CA ILE A 45 -8.63 -9.85 6.28
C ILE A 45 -9.49 -11.09 6.18
N GLU A 46 -9.65 -11.81 7.29
CA GLU A 46 -10.54 -12.94 7.39
C GLU A 46 -12.00 -12.54 7.14
N GLN A 47 -12.45 -11.39 7.67
CA GLN A 47 -13.77 -10.82 7.40
C GLN A 47 -13.98 -10.49 5.91
N LEU A 48 -12.94 -10.00 5.21
CA LEU A 48 -13.00 -9.77 3.77
C LEU A 48 -13.16 -11.10 3.02
N CYS A 49 -12.33 -12.09 3.34
CA CYS A 49 -12.39 -13.41 2.72
C CYS A 49 -13.74 -14.10 2.99
N PHE A 50 -14.27 -13.93 4.20
CA PHE A 50 -15.58 -14.42 4.63
C PHE A 50 -16.69 -13.93 3.71
N ARG A 51 -16.64 -12.67 3.26
CA ARG A 51 -17.63 -12.08 2.34
C ARG A 51 -17.46 -12.49 0.88
N LEU A 52 -16.31 -13.08 0.52
CA LEU A 52 -16.07 -13.62 -0.81
C LEU A 52 -16.61 -15.04 -1.01
N VAL A 53 -17.02 -15.73 0.07
CA VAL A 53 -17.49 -17.12 0.01
C VAL A 53 -18.75 -17.27 -0.86
N CYS A 54 -19.81 -16.49 -0.59
CA CYS A 54 -21.03 -16.51 -1.38
C CYS A 54 -21.86 -15.22 -1.21
N LYS A 55 -22.93 -15.08 -2.01
CA LYS A 55 -23.81 -13.91 -1.98
C LYS A 55 -24.46 -13.65 -0.61
N ASN A 56 -24.79 -14.71 0.14
CA ASN A 56 -25.40 -14.57 1.46
C ASN A 56 -24.36 -14.11 2.50
N TRP A 57 -23.17 -14.70 2.48
CA TRP A 57 -22.08 -14.36 3.41
C TRP A 57 -21.57 -12.92 3.20
N ARG A 58 -21.68 -12.39 1.97
CA ARG A 58 -21.40 -10.98 1.66
C ARG A 58 -22.25 -9.99 2.49
N GLN A 59 -23.41 -10.42 3.00
CA GLN A 59 -24.30 -9.59 3.81
C GLN A 59 -23.82 -9.39 5.25
N ALA A 60 -22.82 -10.15 5.70
CA ALA A 60 -22.23 -9.96 7.02
C ALA A 60 -21.70 -8.54 7.19
N GLN A 61 -22.04 -7.91 8.31
CA GLN A 61 -21.51 -6.62 8.68
C GLN A 61 -20.02 -6.76 9.01
N VAL A 62 -19.22 -5.93 8.36
CA VAL A 62 -17.79 -5.79 8.65
C VAL A 62 -17.63 -4.39 9.22
N VAL A 63 -17.13 -4.34 10.45
CA VAL A 63 -16.73 -3.10 11.12
C VAL A 63 -15.20 -3.11 11.22
N PRO A 64 -14.49 -2.62 10.19
CA PRO A 64 -13.08 -2.32 10.32
C PRO A 64 -13.01 -1.11 11.23
N LEU A 65 -12.38 -1.26 12.38
CA LEU A 65 -12.15 -0.17 13.32
C LEU A 65 -11.39 1.01 12.68
N TYR A 66 -10.84 0.85 11.47
CA TYR A 66 -10.09 1.89 10.76
C TYR A 66 -10.18 1.70 9.23
N LYS A 67 -11.39 1.69 8.65
CA LYS A 67 -11.65 1.47 7.20
C LYS A 67 -10.73 2.23 6.26
N ASN A 68 -10.26 3.40 6.68
CA ASN A 68 -9.56 4.33 5.82
C ASN A 68 -8.07 4.41 6.12
N LEU A 69 -7.59 3.81 7.21
CA LEU A 69 -6.19 3.94 7.58
C LEU A 69 -5.32 2.90 6.89
N PRO A 70 -4.14 3.30 6.42
CA PRO A 70 -3.22 2.38 5.76
C PRO A 70 -2.64 1.38 6.74
N TRP A 71 -2.39 0.21 6.19
CA TRP A 71 -1.76 -0.89 6.89
C TRP A 71 -0.27 -0.85 6.60
N LEU A 72 0.53 -1.17 7.61
CA LEU A 72 1.94 -1.47 7.41
C LEU A 72 2.03 -2.90 6.88
N MET A 73 2.41 -3.06 5.62
CA MET A 73 2.69 -4.37 5.05
C MET A 73 4.21 -4.60 5.02
N GLU A 74 4.62 -5.74 5.55
CA GLU A 74 5.95 -6.29 5.36
C GLU A 74 5.87 -7.43 4.36
N HIS A 75 6.70 -7.38 3.34
CA HIS A 75 6.74 -8.37 2.26
C HIS A 75 8.08 -9.10 2.25
N SER A 76 8.03 -10.42 2.14
CA SER A 76 9.20 -11.25 1.91
C SER A 76 8.89 -12.43 0.98
N TRP A 77 9.92 -12.85 0.26
CA TRP A 77 9.90 -14.06 -0.54
C TRP A 77 10.42 -15.22 0.31
N THR A 78 9.68 -16.33 0.38
CA THR A 78 10.15 -17.57 1.01
C THR A 78 10.02 -18.74 0.04
N TYR A 79 10.80 -19.79 0.28
CA TYR A 79 10.82 -20.97 -0.58
C TYR A 79 10.78 -22.26 0.23
N ASP A 80 10.14 -23.28 -0.34
CA ASP A 80 10.35 -24.68 0.03
C ASP A 80 11.00 -25.42 -1.15
N ASP A 81 11.31 -26.72 -1.00
CA ASP A 81 11.94 -27.54 -2.04
C ASP A 81 11.21 -27.50 -3.40
N LYS A 82 9.94 -27.06 -3.43
CA LYS A 82 9.08 -27.12 -4.61
C LYS A 82 8.31 -25.84 -4.96
N ASN A 83 8.27 -24.81 -4.10
CA ASN A 83 7.37 -23.68 -4.27
C ASN A 83 8.02 -22.39 -3.75
N VAL A 84 7.61 -21.28 -4.35
CA VAL A 84 7.90 -19.93 -3.88
C VAL A 84 6.62 -19.33 -3.30
N TYR A 85 6.76 -18.64 -2.17
CA TYR A 85 5.68 -17.98 -1.47
C TYR A 85 5.95 -16.48 -1.39
N SER A 86 4.91 -15.69 -1.64
CA SER A 86 4.87 -14.29 -1.23
C SER A 86 4.26 -14.26 0.16
N VAL A 87 5.02 -13.83 1.15
CA VAL A 87 4.57 -13.67 2.53
C VAL A 87 4.33 -12.19 2.78
N CYS A 88 3.08 -11.85 3.12
CA CYS A 88 2.71 -10.48 3.46
C CYS A 88 2.19 -10.45 4.90
N SER A 89 2.89 -9.72 5.77
CA SER A 89 2.47 -9.45 7.15
C SER A 89 1.89 -8.04 7.23
N PHE A 90 0.62 -7.94 7.59
CA PHE A 90 -0.09 -6.69 7.74
C PHE A 90 -0.20 -6.30 9.21
N HIS A 91 0.08 -5.04 9.50
CA HIS A 91 0.06 -4.49 10.85
C HIS A 91 -0.71 -3.18 10.85
N LEU A 92 -1.62 -3.05 11.81
CA LEU A 92 -2.21 -1.75 12.12
C LEU A 92 -1.25 -0.98 13.04
N PRO A 93 -0.95 0.30 12.78
CA PRO A 93 -0.03 1.08 13.61
C PRO A 93 -0.45 1.29 15.08
N ILE A 94 -1.68 0.92 15.46
CA ILE A 94 -2.29 1.27 16.76
C ILE A 94 -2.87 0.07 17.49
N VAL A 95 -3.63 -0.77 16.79
CA VAL A 95 -4.14 -2.00 17.38
C VAL A 95 -2.98 -2.99 17.28
N ASN A 96 -2.54 -3.54 18.41
CA ASN A 96 -1.57 -4.64 18.47
C ASN A 96 -2.14 -5.93 17.84
N GLN A 97 -2.66 -5.83 16.63
CA GLN A 97 -3.20 -6.88 15.79
C GLN A 97 -2.36 -6.89 14.51
N SER A 98 -1.68 -8.00 14.30
CA SER A 98 -1.01 -8.33 13.07
C SER A 98 -1.77 -9.46 12.39
N HIS A 99 -1.97 -9.35 11.09
CA HIS A 99 -2.46 -10.44 10.27
C HIS A 99 -1.36 -10.87 9.31
N VAL A 100 -0.96 -12.14 9.33
CA VAL A 100 0.05 -12.68 8.42
C VAL A 100 -0.65 -13.52 7.35
N THR A 101 -0.57 -13.07 6.11
CA THR A 101 -0.99 -13.88 4.95
C THR A 101 0.19 -14.63 4.36
N HIS A 102 -0.01 -15.92 4.14
CA HIS A 102 0.89 -16.74 3.33
C HIS A 102 0.23 -17.00 1.98
N ASN A 103 0.66 -16.28 0.95
CA ASN A 103 0.16 -16.48 -0.40
C ASN A 103 1.03 -17.52 -1.12
N LYS A 104 0.54 -18.77 -1.12
CA LYS A 104 1.04 -19.83 -1.99
C LYS A 104 0.63 -19.54 -3.41
N LEU A 105 1.60 -19.25 -4.26
CA LEU A 105 1.38 -19.01 -5.68
C LEU A 105 1.94 -20.20 -6.48
N ARG A 106 1.35 -20.50 -7.65
CA ARG A 106 1.72 -21.68 -8.43
C ARG A 106 3.09 -21.46 -9.09
N ARG A 107 3.89 -22.53 -9.16
CA ARG A 107 5.27 -22.52 -9.68
C ARG A 107 5.41 -21.89 -11.07
N GLU A 108 4.47 -22.17 -11.97
CA GLU A 108 4.48 -21.72 -13.37
C GLU A 108 4.27 -20.21 -13.53
N GLU A 109 3.61 -19.56 -12.56
CA GLU A 109 3.33 -18.12 -12.60
C GLU A 109 4.48 -17.28 -12.00
N LEU A 110 5.43 -17.90 -11.27
CA LEU A 110 6.30 -17.20 -10.30
C LEU A 110 7.81 -17.30 -10.47
N ASN A 111 8.35 -18.15 -11.33
CA ASN A 111 9.80 -18.12 -11.59
C ASN A 111 10.25 -16.70 -12.01
N ASP A 112 9.35 -16.01 -12.70
CA ASP A 112 9.54 -14.63 -13.17
C ASP A 112 9.27 -13.57 -12.09
N LEU A 113 8.50 -13.85 -11.04
CA LEU A 113 8.16 -12.84 -10.01
C LEU A 113 9.07 -12.90 -8.78
N HIS A 114 9.67 -14.06 -8.49
CA HIS A 114 10.58 -14.20 -7.35
C HIS A 114 11.72 -13.19 -7.43
N GLY A 115 11.94 -12.44 -6.34
CA GLY A 115 12.95 -11.38 -6.29
C GLY A 115 12.51 -10.06 -6.92
N ALA A 116 11.23 -9.93 -7.31
CA ALA A 116 10.68 -8.64 -7.66
C ALA A 116 10.64 -7.71 -6.43
N VAL A 117 10.96 -6.44 -6.67
CA VAL A 117 11.00 -5.35 -5.70
C VAL A 117 9.71 -4.55 -5.78
N ILE A 118 9.22 -4.05 -4.65
CA ILE A 118 8.05 -3.17 -4.61
C ILE A 118 8.45 -1.75 -5.03
N CYS A 119 7.88 -1.29 -6.15
CA CYS A 119 8.11 0.05 -6.68
C CYS A 119 7.08 1.06 -6.19
N ALA A 120 5.83 0.65 -6.05
CA ALA A 120 4.73 1.52 -5.65
C ALA A 120 3.58 0.75 -5.00
N SER A 121 2.82 1.44 -4.15
CA SER A 121 1.56 0.97 -3.56
C SER A 121 0.48 2.03 -3.69
N ARG A 122 -0.68 1.67 -4.23
CA ARG A 122 -1.86 2.53 -4.29
C ARG A 122 -3.14 1.70 -4.44
N PHE A 123 -4.22 2.11 -3.77
CA PHE A 123 -5.54 1.46 -3.85
C PHE A 123 -5.51 -0.04 -3.57
N GLY A 124 -4.65 -0.48 -2.64
CA GLY A 124 -4.49 -1.90 -2.30
C GLY A 124 -3.71 -2.73 -3.33
N TRP A 125 -3.14 -2.10 -4.36
CA TRP A 125 -2.30 -2.75 -5.38
C TRP A 125 -0.84 -2.39 -5.19
N LEU A 126 0.03 -3.36 -5.47
CA LEU A 126 1.47 -3.22 -5.51
C LEU A 126 1.95 -3.26 -6.96
N LEU A 127 2.78 -2.31 -7.35
CA LEU A 127 3.58 -2.41 -8.56
C LEU A 127 4.89 -3.11 -8.19
N LEU A 128 5.10 -4.29 -8.73
CA LEU A 128 6.30 -5.09 -8.55
C LEU A 128 7.10 -5.12 -9.86
N GLN A 129 8.42 -5.11 -9.73
CA GLN A 129 9.32 -5.19 -10.88
C GLN A 129 10.50 -6.12 -10.64
N LYS A 130 10.84 -6.90 -11.66
CA LYS A 130 12.06 -7.71 -11.74
C LYS A 130 12.64 -7.59 -13.14
N SER A 131 13.84 -7.00 -13.25
CA SER A 131 14.47 -6.72 -14.55
C SER A 131 13.52 -5.90 -15.44
N THR A 132 13.16 -6.39 -16.63
CA THR A 132 12.21 -5.76 -17.56
C THR A 132 10.74 -6.12 -17.30
N LEU A 133 10.47 -7.04 -16.37
CA LEU A 133 9.12 -7.50 -16.08
C LEU A 133 8.48 -6.61 -15.01
N SER A 134 7.31 -6.07 -15.33
CA SER A 134 6.47 -5.31 -14.39
C SER A 134 5.10 -5.96 -14.25
N PHE A 135 4.55 -5.94 -13.04
CA PHE A 135 3.23 -6.51 -12.79
C PHE A 135 2.57 -5.83 -11.59
N PHE A 136 1.24 -5.77 -11.64
CA PHE A 136 0.44 -5.41 -10.48
C PHE A 136 0.09 -6.66 -9.69
N TYR A 137 0.23 -6.59 -8.37
CA TYR A 137 -0.14 -7.64 -7.45
C TYR A 137 -1.03 -7.07 -6.34
N ASN A 138 -2.17 -7.71 -6.13
CA ASN A 138 -3.04 -7.40 -5.01
C ASN A 138 -2.89 -8.51 -3.95
N PRO A 139 -2.28 -8.23 -2.79
CA PRO A 139 -1.98 -9.26 -1.79
C PRO A 139 -3.23 -9.77 -1.06
N TYR A 140 -4.34 -9.04 -1.12
CA TYR A 140 -5.63 -9.41 -0.50
C TYR A 140 -6.39 -10.42 -1.36
N SER A 141 -6.55 -10.12 -2.64
CA SER A 141 -7.29 -10.97 -3.60
C SER A 141 -6.41 -12.01 -4.28
N LYS A 142 -5.08 -11.88 -4.17
CA LYS A 142 -4.07 -12.70 -4.86
C LYS A 142 -4.09 -12.53 -6.39
N SER A 143 -4.71 -11.46 -6.87
CA SER A 143 -4.79 -11.14 -8.28
C SER A 143 -3.45 -10.61 -8.79
N ILE A 144 -3.05 -11.07 -9.98
CA ILE A 144 -1.83 -10.63 -10.67
C ILE A 144 -2.22 -10.13 -12.06
N ILE A 145 -1.76 -8.94 -12.42
CA ILE A 145 -1.90 -8.37 -13.76
C ILE A 145 -0.49 -8.14 -14.30
N LYS A 146 -0.08 -8.93 -15.30
CA LYS A 146 1.19 -8.71 -15.99
C LYS A 146 1.08 -7.48 -16.88
N LEU A 147 2.03 -6.57 -16.76
CA LEU A 147 2.14 -5.44 -17.67
C LEU A 147 2.93 -5.85 -18.92
N PRO A 148 2.76 -5.13 -20.05
CA PRO A 148 3.65 -5.28 -21.18
C PRO A 148 5.11 -5.13 -20.72
N ASP A 149 6.04 -5.76 -21.44
CA ASP A 149 7.47 -5.55 -21.19
C ASP A 149 7.77 -4.06 -21.36
N LEU A 150 7.86 -3.39 -20.23
CA LEU A 150 8.33 -2.04 -20.17
C LEU A 150 9.85 -2.18 -20.29
N ASP A 151 10.42 -1.72 -21.41
CA ASP A 151 11.87 -1.53 -21.57
C ASP A 151 12.36 -0.36 -20.67
N ILE A 152 11.80 -0.30 -19.47
CA ILE A 152 12.06 0.65 -18.41
C ILE A 152 12.79 -0.17 -17.35
N GLY A 153 14.08 -0.42 -17.60
CA GLY A 153 14.95 -1.01 -16.60
C GLY A 153 15.08 -0.05 -15.41
N PHE A 154 14.26 -0.22 -14.37
CA PHE A 154 14.50 0.40 -13.05
C PHE A 154 15.60 -0.37 -12.31
N ASN A 155 16.71 -0.63 -12.99
CA ASN A 155 17.91 -1.02 -12.28
C ASN A 155 18.48 0.29 -11.73
N ARG A 156 18.69 0.36 -10.41
CA ARG A 156 19.36 1.50 -9.74
C ARG A 156 20.76 1.81 -10.32
N CYS A 157 21.24 1.01 -11.30
CA CYS A 157 22.50 1.18 -12.01
C CYS A 157 22.45 0.95 -13.55
N ASP A 158 21.30 0.78 -14.23
CA ASP A 158 21.34 0.55 -15.68
C ASP A 158 21.42 1.85 -16.49
N ARG A 159 22.45 1.91 -17.33
CA ARG A 159 22.88 3.07 -18.13
C ARG A 159 22.25 3.11 -19.53
N LYS A 160 21.27 2.26 -19.82
CA LYS A 160 20.63 2.17 -21.14
C LYS A 160 19.14 2.48 -21.03
N TRP A 161 18.84 3.77 -21.12
CA TRP A 161 17.48 4.26 -21.37
C TRP A 161 17.29 4.32 -22.89
N SER A 162 16.28 3.63 -23.43
CA SER A 162 16.03 3.58 -24.89
C SER A 162 15.39 4.86 -25.44
N SER A 163 14.96 5.81 -24.60
CA SER A 163 14.55 7.17 -24.99
C SER A 163 14.72 8.14 -23.82
N THR A 164 15.86 8.82 -23.74
CA THR A 164 16.01 9.95 -22.80
C THR A 164 15.35 11.19 -23.41
N VAL A 165 14.13 11.50 -22.99
CA VAL A 165 13.55 12.83 -23.22
C VAL A 165 14.25 13.79 -22.27
N LYS A 166 15.11 14.65 -22.81
CA LYS A 166 15.81 15.67 -22.03
C LYS A 166 14.89 16.87 -21.87
N PHE A 167 14.29 16.98 -20.71
CA PHE A 167 13.52 18.16 -20.34
C PHE A 167 14.44 19.29 -19.89
N ILE A 168 14.06 20.54 -20.21
CA ILE A 168 14.72 21.72 -19.65
C ILE A 168 14.36 21.75 -18.16
N GLY A 169 15.36 21.70 -17.30
CA GLY A 169 15.17 21.71 -15.86
C GLY A 169 16.45 22.13 -15.14
N PRO A 170 16.35 22.40 -13.83
CA PRO A 170 17.52 22.66 -13.01
C PRO A 170 18.45 21.43 -13.09
N LYS A 171 19.77 21.65 -13.16
CA LYS A 171 20.78 20.57 -13.15
C LYS A 171 20.89 19.94 -11.75
N LYS A 172 19.78 19.42 -11.24
CA LYS A 172 19.55 18.92 -9.89
C LYS A 172 18.88 17.54 -9.97
N ALA A 173 19.03 16.74 -8.93
CA ALA A 173 18.36 15.44 -8.88
C ALA A 173 16.85 15.63 -8.66
N VAL A 174 16.04 14.72 -9.17
CA VAL A 174 14.62 14.62 -8.80
C VAL A 174 14.56 13.89 -7.46
N GLU A 175 13.94 14.50 -6.45
CA GLU A 175 13.74 13.90 -5.14
C GLU A 175 12.50 13.00 -5.15
N ASP A 176 11.36 13.48 -5.66
CA ASP A 176 10.15 12.69 -5.72
C ASP A 176 9.19 13.14 -6.82
N VAL A 177 8.19 12.31 -7.11
CA VAL A 177 7.16 12.56 -8.11
C VAL A 177 5.78 12.21 -7.55
N VAL A 178 4.78 13.03 -7.88
CA VAL A 178 3.39 12.79 -7.54
C VAL A 178 2.49 13.06 -8.73
N TYR A 179 1.47 12.24 -8.91
CA TYR A 179 0.46 12.45 -9.94
C TYR A 179 -0.73 13.20 -9.33
N SER A 180 -1.17 14.27 -9.99
CA SER A 180 -2.37 15.02 -9.61
C SER A 180 -3.00 15.66 -10.84
N ASN A 181 -4.33 15.61 -10.95
CA ASN A 181 -5.12 16.32 -11.96
C ASN A 181 -4.57 16.21 -13.40
N GLY A 182 -4.20 15.00 -13.85
CA GLY A 182 -3.74 14.76 -15.23
C GLY A 182 -2.27 15.07 -15.49
N SER A 183 -1.51 15.49 -14.47
CA SER A 183 -0.09 15.81 -14.59
C SER A 183 0.76 15.08 -13.56
N PHE A 184 1.98 14.74 -13.95
CA PHE A 184 3.03 14.34 -13.02
C PHE A 184 3.82 15.56 -12.59
N TYR A 185 3.86 15.79 -11.29
CA TYR A 185 4.67 16.84 -10.68
C TYR A 185 5.89 16.19 -10.05
N CYS A 186 7.09 16.68 -10.38
CA CYS A 186 8.29 16.24 -9.69
C CYS A 186 9.01 17.42 -9.04
N VAL A 187 9.56 17.15 -7.86
CA VAL A 187 10.33 18.12 -7.10
C VAL A 187 11.81 17.78 -7.23
N PHE A 188 12.61 18.80 -7.53
CA PHE A 188 14.06 18.70 -7.64
C PHE A 188 14.71 19.01 -6.29
N SER A 189 15.97 18.59 -6.12
CA SER A 189 16.80 19.02 -5.00
C SER A 189 16.78 20.56 -4.93
N GLU A 190 16.54 21.13 -3.74
CA GLU A 190 16.33 22.57 -3.48
C GLU A 190 14.92 23.11 -3.77
N GLY A 191 13.97 22.25 -4.13
CA GLY A 191 12.53 22.55 -4.09
C GLY A 191 11.92 23.06 -5.40
N ALA A 192 12.70 23.16 -6.49
CA ALA A 192 12.11 23.50 -7.78
C ALA A 192 11.09 22.43 -8.21
N LEU A 193 10.01 22.85 -8.85
CA LEU A 193 8.89 22.00 -9.25
C LEU A 193 8.76 21.99 -10.78
N GLY A 194 8.72 20.80 -11.36
CA GLY A 194 8.38 20.58 -12.76
C GLY A 194 7.07 19.82 -12.92
N ALA A 195 6.42 19.99 -14.06
CA ALA A 195 5.14 19.37 -14.40
C ALA A 195 5.20 18.77 -15.79
N PHE A 196 4.79 17.50 -15.90
CA PHE A 196 4.55 16.81 -17.15
C PHE A 196 3.05 16.61 -17.34
N CYS A 197 2.47 17.28 -18.33
CA CYS A 197 1.06 17.11 -18.70
C CYS A 197 0.91 15.82 -19.53
N VAL A 198 0.10 14.88 -19.04
CA VAL A 198 -0.07 13.58 -19.71
C VAL A 198 -0.86 13.73 -21.02
N ALA A 199 -1.89 14.58 -21.03
CA ALA A 199 -2.74 14.77 -22.21
C ALA A 199 -1.97 15.38 -23.38
N ASP A 200 -1.15 16.39 -23.10
CA ASP A 200 -0.40 17.13 -24.11
C ASP A 200 0.98 16.52 -24.38
N SER A 201 1.41 15.55 -23.56
CA SER A 201 2.77 15.00 -23.55
C SER A 201 3.85 16.10 -23.46
N ASP A 202 3.55 17.17 -22.72
CA ASP A 202 4.37 18.37 -22.63
C ASP A 202 4.97 18.56 -21.24
N TRP A 203 6.12 19.22 -21.20
CA TRP A 203 6.86 19.50 -19.96
C TRP A 203 7.02 20.99 -19.74
N SER A 204 6.75 21.42 -18.51
CA SER A 204 7.01 22.78 -18.06
C SER A 204 7.72 22.78 -16.69
N LEU A 205 8.66 23.70 -16.53
CA LEU A 205 9.20 24.04 -15.22
C LEU A 205 8.27 25.09 -14.60
N LEU A 206 7.68 24.77 -13.45
CA LEU A 206 6.73 25.67 -12.79
C LEU A 206 7.45 26.74 -11.96
N THR A 207 8.68 26.46 -11.53
CA THR A 207 9.45 27.34 -10.65
C THR A 207 10.93 27.38 -11.08
N ASP A 208 11.51 28.57 -11.15
CA ASP A 208 12.88 28.76 -11.67
C ASP A 208 13.98 28.79 -10.58
N VAL A 209 13.63 28.66 -9.29
CA VAL A 209 14.53 29.02 -8.16
C VAL A 209 14.62 27.98 -7.06
N ASN A 210 15.68 28.06 -6.24
CA ASN A 210 15.84 27.33 -4.98
C ASN A 210 14.87 27.88 -3.94
N LEU A 211 13.61 27.48 -4.04
CA LEU A 211 12.51 27.97 -3.20
C LEU A 211 12.62 27.55 -1.73
N ILE A 212 13.54 26.63 -1.40
CA ILE A 212 13.84 26.22 -0.04
C ILE A 212 15.33 26.52 0.25
N PRO A 213 15.68 27.77 0.58
CA PRO A 213 17.08 28.17 0.78
C PRO A 213 17.69 27.55 2.04
N GLY A 214 18.90 27.00 1.94
CA GLY A 214 19.74 26.66 3.09
C GLY A 214 19.37 25.39 3.86
N GLU A 215 18.38 24.63 3.39
CA GLU A 215 17.99 23.38 4.03
C GLU A 215 18.54 22.19 3.24
N MET A 216 19.64 21.61 3.73
CA MET A 216 20.09 20.32 3.20
C MET A 216 19.05 19.27 3.57
N PHE A 217 18.38 18.70 2.56
CA PHE A 217 17.61 17.48 2.72
C PHE A 217 18.56 16.43 3.32
N THR A 218 18.36 16.08 4.60
CA THR A 218 19.22 15.07 5.25
C THR A 218 18.97 13.68 4.67
N SER A 219 17.85 13.52 3.96
CA SER A 219 17.48 12.37 3.14
C SER A 219 16.44 12.80 2.10
N ARG A 220 16.10 11.90 1.17
CA ARG A 220 15.08 12.08 0.13
C ARG A 220 13.83 12.82 0.64
N ALA A 221 13.40 13.87 -0.06
CA ALA A 221 12.13 14.55 0.21
C ALA A 221 10.95 13.75 -0.36
N HIS A 222 9.77 13.91 0.22
CA HIS A 222 8.57 13.17 -0.19
C HIS A 222 7.48 14.13 -0.67
N MET A 223 6.94 13.89 -1.87
CA MET A 223 5.76 14.60 -2.36
C MET A 223 4.50 13.82 -2.03
N VAL A 224 3.46 14.54 -1.60
CA VAL A 224 2.16 13.97 -1.31
C VAL A 224 1.08 14.83 -1.95
N GLU A 225 0.18 14.18 -2.68
CA GLU A 225 -1.08 14.79 -3.13
C GLU A 225 -2.13 14.57 -2.04
N SER A 226 -2.82 15.64 -1.67
CA SER A 226 -3.91 15.61 -0.70
C SER A 226 -4.96 16.66 -1.08
N ASN A 227 -6.16 16.20 -1.41
CA ASN A 227 -7.30 17.04 -1.78
C ASN A 227 -6.98 18.03 -2.93
N GLY A 228 -6.24 17.57 -3.94
CA GLY A 228 -5.82 18.39 -5.08
C GLY A 228 -4.67 19.35 -4.78
N GLN A 229 -4.14 19.34 -3.56
CA GLN A 229 -3.02 20.18 -3.14
C GLN A 229 -1.72 19.37 -3.13
N LEU A 230 -0.61 20.02 -3.45
CA LEU A 230 0.71 19.43 -3.40
C LEU A 230 1.39 19.77 -2.08
N TRP A 231 1.81 18.74 -1.38
CA TRP A 231 2.55 18.82 -0.13
C TRP A 231 3.95 18.26 -0.34
N LEU A 232 4.92 18.90 0.29
CA LEU A 232 6.31 18.46 0.30
C LEU A 232 6.73 18.22 1.75
N VAL A 233 7.21 17.03 2.04
CA VAL A 233 7.68 16.62 3.35
C VAL A 233 9.18 16.39 3.30
N CYS A 234 9.91 17.24 4.00
CA CYS A 234 11.36 17.28 4.02
C CYS A 234 11.88 16.78 5.36
N PRO A 235 12.60 15.65 5.39
CA PRO A 235 13.34 15.23 6.59
C PRO A 235 14.37 16.30 6.97
N SER A 236 14.35 16.72 8.23
CA SER A 236 15.22 17.75 8.79
C SER A 236 15.92 17.20 10.03
N GLY A 237 17.10 16.61 9.85
CA GLY A 237 17.83 15.97 10.94
C GLY A 237 17.27 14.58 11.26
N SER A 238 17.67 14.01 12.39
CA SER A 238 17.47 12.58 12.62
C SER A 238 16.05 12.18 13.02
N LYS A 239 15.15 13.07 13.44
CA LYS A 239 13.78 12.75 13.94
C LYS A 239 12.78 13.92 13.76
N CYS A 240 12.98 14.75 12.75
CA CYS A 240 12.11 15.92 12.54
C CYS A 240 11.81 16.06 11.06
N PHE A 241 10.63 16.60 10.76
CA PHE A 241 10.15 16.84 9.42
C PHE A 241 9.70 18.28 9.31
N LYS A 242 9.93 18.86 8.15
CA LYS A 242 9.34 20.12 7.74
C LYS A 242 8.36 19.84 6.63
N VAL A 243 7.20 20.45 6.73
CA VAL A 243 6.11 20.26 5.79
C VAL A 243 5.91 21.59 5.07
N PHE A 244 5.75 21.51 3.77
CA PHE A 244 5.45 22.63 2.91
C PHE A 244 4.24 22.32 2.05
N LYS A 245 3.49 23.36 1.70
CA LYS A 245 2.38 23.29 0.77
C LYS A 245 2.68 24.22 -0.40
N PHE A 246 2.42 23.77 -1.62
CA PHE A 246 2.66 24.58 -2.80
C PHE A 246 1.54 25.62 -2.97
N ASP A 247 1.91 26.89 -3.05
CA ASP A 247 1.02 27.98 -3.46
C ASP A 247 1.08 28.12 -4.99
N TRP A 248 -0.04 27.85 -5.65
CA TRP A 248 -0.17 27.97 -7.10
C TRP A 248 -0.18 29.40 -7.61
N SER A 249 -0.53 30.37 -6.75
CA SER A 249 -0.64 31.79 -7.10
C SER A 249 0.76 32.41 -7.18
N GLU A 250 1.53 32.27 -6.10
CA GLU A 250 2.89 32.81 -5.98
C GLU A 250 3.95 31.85 -6.54
N LYS A 251 3.59 30.59 -6.80
CA LYS A 251 4.49 29.51 -7.24
C LYS A 251 5.64 29.27 -6.25
N THR A 252 5.32 29.29 -4.95
CA THR A 252 6.26 29.11 -3.83
C THR A 252 5.85 27.95 -2.92
N TRP A 253 6.77 27.54 -2.05
CA TRP A 253 6.52 26.55 -1.01
C TRP A 253 6.28 27.26 0.33
N ASP A 254 5.06 27.18 0.84
CA ASP A 254 4.69 27.76 2.12
C ASP A 254 4.91 26.75 3.25
N ARG A 255 5.62 27.18 4.29
CA ARG A 255 5.89 26.32 5.44
C ARG A 255 4.64 26.10 6.26
N MET A 256 4.30 24.83 6.46
CA MET A 256 3.13 24.40 7.22
C MET A 256 3.54 23.87 8.59
N HIS A 257 2.74 24.21 9.60
CA HIS A 257 2.91 23.76 10.99
C HIS A 257 1.79 22.82 11.46
N ALA A 258 0.78 22.61 10.63
CA ALA A 258 -0.39 21.80 10.89
C ALA A 258 -0.78 21.05 9.61
N LEU A 259 -1.26 19.81 9.75
CA LEU A 259 -1.85 19.06 8.64
C LEU A 259 -3.38 19.13 8.68
N GLY A 260 -3.97 19.67 9.76
CA GLY A 260 -5.40 19.58 10.01
C GLY A 260 -5.81 18.12 10.19
N CYS A 261 -6.95 17.73 9.62
CA CYS A 261 -7.47 16.37 9.74
C CYS A 261 -6.78 15.37 8.80
N GLN A 262 -5.50 15.57 8.45
CA GLN A 262 -4.76 14.69 7.55
C GLN A 262 -3.62 13.96 8.29
N ALA A 263 -3.41 12.71 7.89
CA ALA A 263 -2.25 11.90 8.25
C ALA A 263 -1.47 11.57 6.97
N LEU A 264 -0.15 11.74 7.00
CA LEU A 264 0.73 11.46 5.86
C LEU A 264 1.46 10.14 6.08
N PHE A 265 1.56 9.31 5.04
CA PHE A 265 2.24 8.03 5.06
C PHE A 265 3.37 8.05 4.03
N LEU A 266 4.61 8.10 4.50
CA LEU A 266 5.81 8.21 3.68
C LEU A 266 6.38 6.81 3.37
N GLY A 267 6.63 6.55 2.09
CA GLY A 267 7.15 5.28 1.58
C GLY A 267 7.75 5.42 0.18
N CYS A 268 7.81 4.32 -0.59
CA CYS A 268 8.16 4.39 -2.01
C CYS A 268 7.10 5.14 -2.83
N THR A 269 5.83 5.03 -2.42
CA THR A 269 4.76 5.97 -2.75
C THR A 269 4.25 6.60 -1.47
N SER A 270 4.30 7.93 -1.43
CA SER A 270 3.78 8.69 -0.29
C SER A 270 2.33 9.12 -0.58
N PHE A 271 1.47 9.09 0.43
CA PHE A 271 0.07 9.48 0.27
C PHE A 271 -0.55 10.02 1.56
N SER A 272 -1.68 10.72 1.42
CA SER A 272 -2.45 11.32 2.51
C SER A 272 -3.71 10.53 2.79
N VAL A 273 -4.16 10.53 4.04
CA VAL A 273 -5.45 9.98 4.46
C VAL A 273 -6.16 10.96 5.38
N SER A 274 -7.48 11.10 5.19
CA SER A 274 -8.34 11.83 6.11
C SER A 274 -8.46 11.09 7.44
N ALA A 275 -8.08 11.76 8.51
CA ALA A 275 -8.09 11.31 9.89
C ALA A 275 -9.20 12.06 10.65
N GLU A 276 -10.44 11.63 10.47
CA GLU A 276 -11.64 12.23 11.07
C GLU A 276 -12.44 11.18 11.86
N GLY A 277 -13.34 11.66 12.73
CA GLY A 277 -14.19 10.80 13.56
C GLY A 277 -13.38 9.85 14.44
N GLU A 278 -13.62 8.54 14.30
CA GLU A 278 -12.93 7.46 15.01
C GLU A 278 -11.41 7.41 14.70
N THR A 279 -10.98 8.02 13.59
CA THR A 279 -9.57 8.09 13.17
C THR A 279 -8.92 9.44 13.47
N SER A 280 -9.62 10.36 14.16
CA SER A 280 -9.10 11.70 14.50
C SER A 280 -7.80 11.67 15.28
N GLY A 281 -7.56 10.61 16.08
CA GLY A 281 -6.31 10.42 16.80
C GLY A 281 -5.07 10.28 15.90
N PHE A 282 -5.24 10.11 14.58
CA PHE A 282 -4.15 9.99 13.61
C PHE A 282 -3.81 11.30 12.91
N ALA A 283 -4.66 12.32 13.06
CA ALA A 283 -4.46 13.63 12.46
C ALA A 283 -3.12 14.25 12.90
N GLU A 284 -2.55 15.09 12.05
CA GLU A 284 -1.31 15.81 12.32
C GLU A 284 -0.09 14.91 12.56
N ARG A 285 -0.10 13.71 11.97
CA ARG A 285 1.00 12.75 12.04
C ARG A 285 1.57 12.41 10.68
N ILE A 286 2.88 12.21 10.66
CA ILE A 286 3.64 11.74 9.51
C ILE A 286 4.22 10.38 9.86
N TYR A 287 3.70 9.32 9.25
CA TYR A 287 4.17 7.95 9.40
C TYR A 287 5.29 7.67 8.41
N TYR A 288 6.39 7.07 8.88
CA TYR A 288 7.58 6.80 8.06
C TYR A 288 8.32 5.55 8.55
N HIS A 289 9.17 5.00 7.70
CA HIS A 289 10.03 3.86 8.03
C HIS A 289 11.45 4.33 8.38
N ARG A 290 12.04 3.72 9.41
CA ARG A 290 13.47 3.86 9.75
C ARG A 290 14.00 2.51 10.16
N ASP A 291 14.90 1.92 9.39
CA ASP A 291 15.49 0.62 9.73
C ASP A 291 15.99 0.58 11.20
N PRO A 292 15.46 -0.30 12.09
CA PRO A 292 14.57 -1.45 11.84
C PRO A 292 13.08 -1.26 12.21
N TYR A 293 12.59 -0.06 12.48
CA TYR A 293 11.23 0.22 12.97
C TYR A 293 10.40 1.12 12.04
N SER A 294 9.08 1.10 12.22
CA SER A 294 8.20 2.17 11.74
C SER A 294 7.99 3.19 12.86
N SER A 295 7.79 4.44 12.50
CA SER A 295 7.60 5.54 13.45
C SER A 295 6.60 6.55 12.90
N TYR A 296 6.07 7.40 13.77
CA TYR A 296 5.35 8.59 13.34
C TYR A 296 5.93 9.83 14.00
N TYR A 297 5.96 10.93 13.27
CA TYR A 297 6.24 12.26 13.78
C TYR A 297 4.93 13.00 14.02
N SER A 298 4.72 13.51 15.23
CA SER A 298 3.58 14.38 15.54
C SER A 298 3.99 15.84 15.30
N LEU A 299 3.23 16.57 14.47
CA LEU A 299 3.44 18.01 14.29
C LEU A 299 3.07 18.79 15.55
N GLU A 300 2.10 18.31 16.32
CA GLU A 300 1.64 18.91 17.58
C GLU A 300 2.75 18.89 18.64
N THR A 301 3.31 17.70 18.92
CA THR A 301 4.35 17.56 19.96
C THR A 301 5.76 17.82 19.44
N LYS A 302 5.93 17.90 18.11
CA LYS A 302 7.22 18.02 17.40
C LYS A 302 8.20 16.90 17.76
N GLN A 303 7.68 15.70 18.05
CA GLN A 303 8.46 14.53 18.43
C GLN A 303 8.11 13.32 17.56
N SER A 304 9.08 12.42 17.42
CA SER A 304 8.89 11.11 16.79
C SER A 304 8.65 10.03 17.83
N TYR A 305 7.65 9.19 17.57
CA TYR A 305 7.28 8.03 18.37
C TYR A 305 7.43 6.77 17.54
N GLN A 306 7.92 5.71 18.17
CA GLN A 306 8.02 4.40 17.53
C GLN A 306 6.64 3.76 17.46
N CYS A 307 6.27 3.22 16.30
CA CYS A 307 5.10 2.36 16.19
C CYS A 307 5.43 1.03 16.86
N THR A 308 4.52 0.50 17.67
CA THR A 308 4.63 -0.84 18.24
C THR A 308 4.40 -1.87 17.14
N VAL A 309 5.46 -2.18 16.37
CA VAL A 309 5.46 -3.27 15.38
C VAL A 309 6.13 -4.47 16.05
N TYR A 310 5.49 -5.63 15.95
CA TYR A 310 5.99 -6.83 16.59
C TYR A 310 7.31 -7.31 15.96
N PRO A 311 8.26 -7.82 16.77
CA PRO A 311 9.61 -8.16 16.32
C PRO A 311 9.72 -9.49 15.56
N TRP A 312 8.62 -10.18 15.24
CA TRP A 312 8.70 -11.38 14.43
C TRP A 312 8.78 -11.01 12.95
N VAL A 313 9.98 -10.71 12.47
CA VAL A 313 10.26 -10.88 11.05
C VAL A 313 11.54 -11.65 10.87
N THR A 314 11.44 -12.56 9.92
CA THR A 314 12.45 -13.41 9.30
C THR A 314 13.85 -12.80 9.28
N LYS A 315 14.87 -13.67 9.32
CA LYS A 315 16.30 -13.29 9.30
C LYS A 315 16.71 -12.34 8.15
N ASP A 316 15.89 -12.21 7.10
CA ASP A 316 16.08 -11.29 5.99
C ASP A 316 15.23 -10.01 6.14
N ARG A 317 15.84 -8.85 5.85
CA ARG A 317 15.22 -7.52 5.95
C ARG A 317 14.01 -7.41 5.00
N PRO A 318 12.76 -7.53 5.49
CA PRO A 318 11.58 -7.48 4.63
C PRO A 318 11.41 -6.08 4.02
N GLU A 319 10.84 -5.99 2.83
CA GLU A 319 10.42 -4.70 2.28
C GLU A 319 9.18 -4.21 3.05
N ARG A 320 9.20 -2.97 3.54
CA ARG A 320 8.09 -2.35 4.27
C ARG A 320 7.41 -1.30 3.43
N ILE A 321 6.09 -1.33 3.42
CA ILE A 321 5.29 -0.37 2.67
C ILE A 321 3.95 -0.08 3.34
N TRP A 322 3.45 1.13 3.16
CA TRP A 322 2.08 1.48 3.49
C TRP A 322 1.14 1.06 2.36
N ILE A 323 0.06 0.36 2.70
CA ILE A 323 -0.93 -0.10 1.73
C ILE A 323 -2.33 0.26 2.22
N GLN A 324 -3.14 0.86 1.35
CA GLN A 324 -4.54 1.12 1.69
C GLN A 324 -5.30 -0.22 1.82
N PRO A 325 -6.21 -0.34 2.79
CA PRO A 325 -7.09 -1.50 2.86
C PRO A 325 -7.94 -1.61 1.58
N PRO A 326 -8.36 -2.83 1.21
CA PRO A 326 -9.20 -3.05 0.04
C PRO A 326 -10.54 -2.32 0.19
N GLU A 327 -10.98 -1.70 -0.91
CA GLU A 327 -12.33 -1.13 -1.02
C GLU A 327 -13.37 -2.27 -0.96
N ILE A 328 -14.40 -2.08 -0.14
CA ILE A 328 -15.41 -3.08 0.25
C ILE A 328 -16.58 -3.12 -0.73
#